data_AF-I2FPX7-F1
#
_entry.id   AF-I2FPX7-F1
#
_cell.length_a   1.000
_cell.length_b   1.000
_cell.length_c   1.000
_cell.angle_alpha   90.00
_cell.angle_beta   90.00
_cell.angle_gamma   90.00
#
_symmetry.space_group_name_H-M   'P 1'
#
loop_
_entity.id
_entity.type
_entity.pdbx_description
1 polymer ?
#
loop_
_entity_poly.entity_id
_entity_poly.type
_entity_poly.pdbx_seq_one_letter_code
_entity_poly.pdbx_strand_id
1 'polypeptide(L)'
;MAQGFKPAKPKKAASPKKSSSQTKTGPKRGPRVIAPKKKAAVQAAKTKRQQTGAITARIEQEMVSRASKGGPLTIMNKAADGDAHDNKKNLNKKNLNKK
;
A
#
# COMPACT_ATOMS: atom_id res chain seq x y z
N MET A 1 -48.28 27.94 20.06
CA MET A 1 -47.06 27.53 19.33
C MET A 1 -46.58 26.21 19.93
N ALA A 2 -46.77 25.10 19.24
CA ALA A 2 -46.42 23.77 19.76
C ALA A 2 -44.91 23.54 19.65
N GLN A 3 -44.22 23.53 20.78
CA GLN A 3 -42.80 23.21 20.90
C GLN A 3 -42.64 21.69 20.75
N GLY A 4 -42.36 21.24 19.53
CA GLY A 4 -42.20 19.83 19.20
C GLY A 4 -41.03 19.19 19.94
N PHE A 5 -41.34 18.31 20.89
CA PHE A 5 -40.37 17.49 21.60
C PHE A 5 -39.83 16.41 20.64
N LYS A 6 -38.57 16.55 20.20
CA LYS A 6 -37.85 15.49 19.49
C LYS A 6 -37.09 14.65 20.52
N PRO A 7 -37.44 13.37 20.76
CA PRO A 7 -36.61 12.52 21.61
C PRO A 7 -35.26 12.29 20.93
N ALA A 8 -34.18 12.74 21.57
CA ALA A 8 -32.82 12.42 21.15
C ALA A 8 -32.65 10.90 21.20
N LYS A 9 -32.43 10.27 20.04
CA LYS A 9 -32.06 8.85 19.98
C LYS A 9 -30.79 8.66 20.84
N PRO A 10 -30.78 7.76 21.84
CA PRO A 10 -29.56 7.51 22.59
C PRO A 10 -28.50 6.98 21.62
N LYS A 11 -27.35 7.65 21.58
CA LYS A 11 -26.15 7.13 20.91
C LYS A 11 -25.87 5.77 21.54
N LYS A 12 -26.03 4.68 20.78
CA LYS A 12 -25.58 3.36 21.23
C LYS A 12 -24.11 3.51 21.63
N ALA A 13 -23.82 3.32 22.91
CA ALA A 13 -22.47 3.26 23.40
C ALA A 13 -21.72 2.26 22.52
N ALA A 14 -20.56 2.67 21.99
CA ALA A 14 -19.69 1.76 21.26
C ALA A 14 -19.44 0.57 22.18
N SER A 15 -19.86 -0.62 21.73
CA SER A 15 -19.58 -1.87 22.43
C SER A 15 -18.07 -1.93 22.68
N PRO A 16 -17.60 -2.09 23.93
CA PRO A 16 -16.18 -2.25 24.16
C PRO A 16 -15.75 -3.48 23.37
N LYS A 17 -14.84 -3.29 22.42
CA LYS A 17 -14.16 -4.40 21.77
C LYS A 17 -13.63 -5.27 22.89
N LYS A 18 -14.17 -6.49 23.05
CA LYS A 18 -13.55 -7.50 23.91
C LYS A 18 -12.14 -7.70 23.35
N SER A 19 -11.18 -6.98 23.91
CA SER A 19 -9.80 -7.43 23.86
C SER A 19 -9.82 -8.73 24.63
N SER A 20 -9.76 -9.85 23.92
CA SER A 20 -9.40 -11.11 24.52
C SER A 20 -7.98 -10.92 25.06
N SER A 21 -7.90 -10.43 26.30
CA SER A 21 -6.77 -10.66 27.16
C SER A 21 -6.72 -12.17 27.34
N GLN A 22 -6.14 -12.87 26.36
CA GLN A 22 -5.61 -14.20 26.57
C GLN A 22 -4.62 -14.02 27.71
N THR A 23 -5.05 -14.40 28.91
CA THR A 23 -4.17 -14.59 30.05
C THR A 23 -3.06 -15.48 29.53
N LYS A 24 -1.83 -14.99 29.59
CA LYS A 24 -0.65 -15.69 29.08
C LYS A 24 -0.47 -16.94 29.94
N THR A 25 -1.13 -18.04 29.58
CA THR A 25 -0.90 -19.35 30.15
C THR A 25 0.42 -19.86 29.59
N GLY A 26 1.49 -19.62 30.35
CA GLY A 26 2.85 -20.00 30.03
C GLY A 26 3.86 -19.07 30.70
N PRO A 27 5.13 -19.49 30.82
CA PRO A 27 6.19 -18.65 31.36
C PRO A 27 6.18 -17.29 30.67
N LYS A 28 6.42 -16.20 31.43
CA LYS A 28 6.55 -14.84 30.89
C LYS A 28 7.55 -14.89 29.73
N ARG A 29 7.05 -14.83 28.50
CA ARG A 29 7.89 -14.73 27.31
C ARG A 29 8.71 -13.45 27.48
N GLY A 30 10.03 -13.61 27.59
CA GLY A 30 10.97 -12.49 27.64
C GLY A 30 10.85 -11.59 26.40
N PRO A 31 11.60 -10.48 26.36
CA PRO A 31 11.61 -9.61 25.18
C PRO A 31 11.90 -10.46 23.94
N ARG A 32 11.09 -10.29 22.89
CA ARG A 32 11.30 -11.00 21.62
C ARG A 32 12.63 -10.53 21.06
N VAL A 33 13.64 -11.42 21.05
CA VAL A 33 14.91 -11.16 20.39
C VAL A 33 14.65 -11.23 18.89
N ILE A 34 14.45 -10.09 18.25
CA ILE A 34 14.35 -9.98 16.80
C ILE A 34 15.77 -9.88 16.27
N ALA A 35 16.18 -10.85 15.44
CA ALA A 35 17.48 -10.81 14.81
C ALA A 35 17.65 -9.48 14.02
N PRO A 36 18.83 -8.83 14.09
CA PRO A 36 19.09 -7.62 13.33
C PRO A 36 18.80 -7.85 11.84
N LYS A 37 17.98 -6.99 11.24
CA LYS A 37 17.72 -7.05 9.79
C LYS A 37 19.05 -6.91 9.05
N LYS A 38 19.25 -7.68 7.98
CA LYS A 38 20.46 -7.60 7.14
C LYS A 38 20.67 -6.14 6.70
N LYS A 39 21.83 -5.54 7.01
CA LYS A 39 22.12 -4.11 6.74
C LYS A 39 21.86 -3.73 5.28
N ALA A 40 22.24 -4.59 4.33
CA ALA A 40 22.00 -4.40 2.90
C ALA A 40 20.50 -4.29 2.56
N ALA A 41 19.66 -5.15 3.16
CA ALA A 41 18.22 -5.13 2.92
C ALA A 41 17.55 -3.87 3.50
N VAL A 42 18.01 -3.40 4.67
CA VAL A 42 17.53 -2.14 5.27
C VAL A 42 17.91 -0.95 4.39
N GLN A 43 19.15 -0.90 3.91
CA GLN A 43 19.62 0.18 3.05
C GLN A 43 18.87 0.21 1.71
N ALA A 44 18.68 -0.95 1.07
CA ALA A 44 17.90 -1.06 -0.16
C ALA A 44 16.46 -0.58 0.05
N ALA A 45 15.81 -0.97 1.16
CA ALA A 45 14.46 -0.51 1.48
C ALA A 45 14.40 1.01 1.72
N LYS A 46 15.41 1.59 2.38
CA LYS A 46 15.51 3.04 2.60
C LYS A 46 15.61 3.79 1.28
N THR A 47 16.51 3.37 0.39
CA THR A 47 16.67 3.96 -0.94
C THR A 47 15.39 3.83 -1.76
N LYS A 48 14.76 2.65 -1.78
CA LYS A 48 13.48 2.44 -2.47
C LYS A 48 12.41 3.40 -1.98
N ARG A 49 12.27 3.58 -0.66
CA ARG A 49 11.28 4.49 -0.07
C ARG A 49 11.51 5.95 -0.50
N GLN A 50 12.78 6.38 -0.53
CA GLN A 50 13.14 7.73 -0.98
C GLN A 50 12.80 7.94 -2.46
N GLN A 51 13.17 6.98 -3.31
CA GLN A 51 12.89 7.03 -4.74
C GLN A 51 11.38 7.04 -5.03
N THR A 52 10.60 6.17 -4.36
CA THR A 52 9.15 6.15 -4.55
C THR A 52 8.51 7.48 -4.17
N GLY A 53 8.91 8.07 -3.03
CA GLY A 53 8.37 9.36 -2.60
C GLY A 53 8.69 10.49 -3.59
N ALA A 54 9.93 10.53 -4.09
CA ALA A 54 10.34 11.53 -5.08
C ALA A 54 9.61 11.38 -6.42
N ILE A 55 9.44 10.15 -6.91
CA ILE A 55 8.72 9.86 -8.16
C ILE A 55 7.24 10.24 -8.02
N THR A 56 6.59 9.84 -6.93
CA THR A 56 5.17 10.17 -6.69
C THR A 56 4.96 11.69 -6.63
N ALA A 57 5.77 12.41 -5.85
CA ALA A 57 5.67 13.87 -5.75
C ALA A 57 5.85 14.57 -7.11
N ARG A 58 6.81 14.10 -7.92
CA ARG A 58 7.01 14.63 -9.28
C ARG A 58 5.81 14.36 -10.19
N ILE A 59 5.27 13.14 -10.16
CA ILE A 59 4.09 12.78 -10.96
C ILE A 59 2.89 13.65 -10.56
N GLU A 60 2.67 13.88 -9.27
CA GLU A 60 1.61 14.75 -8.78
C GLU A 60 1.79 16.19 -9.27
N GLN A 61 2.99 16.75 -9.20
CA GLN A 61 3.28 18.08 -9.72
C GLN A 61 3.06 18.17 -11.24
N GLU A 62 3.51 17.19 -12.01
CA GLU A 62 3.29 17.14 -13.46
C GLU A 62 1.80 16.99 -13.79
N MET A 63 1.06 16.21 -13.01
CA MET A 63 -0.38 16.02 -13.16
C MET A 63 -1.13 17.32 -12.89
N VAL A 64 -0.81 18.02 -11.79
CA VAL A 64 -1.37 19.34 -11.47
C VAL A 64 -1.04 20.33 -12.58
N SER A 65 0.22 20.41 -13.03
CA SER A 65 0.63 21.32 -14.11
C SER A 65 -0.13 21.07 -15.42
N ARG A 66 -0.37 19.81 -15.78
CA ARG A 66 -1.15 19.45 -16.98
C ARG A 66 -2.64 19.75 -16.81
N ALA A 67 -3.21 19.46 -15.63
CA ALA A 67 -4.59 19.78 -15.32
C ALA A 67 -4.85 21.30 -15.30
N SER A 68 -3.92 22.08 -14.74
CA SER A 68 -3.98 23.56 -14.74
C SER A 68 -3.93 24.15 -16.15
N LYS A 69 -3.33 23.44 -17.11
CA LYS A 69 -3.31 23.83 -18.53
C LYS A 69 -4.59 23.46 -19.29
N GLY A 70 -5.60 22.90 -18.61
CA GLY A 70 -6.93 22.65 -19.16
C GLY A 70 -7.05 21.45 -20.11
N GLY A 71 -6.00 20.62 -20.21
CA GLY A 71 -6.00 19.43 -21.08
C GLY A 71 -6.39 18.14 -20.34
N PRO A 72 -7.00 17.14 -21.02
CA PRO A 72 -7.36 15.87 -20.42
C PRO A 72 -6.11 15.06 -19.99
N LEU A 73 -6.17 14.47 -18.79
CA LEU A 73 -5.13 13.57 -18.29
C LEU A 73 -5.21 12.22 -19.02
N THR A 74 -4.27 11.95 -19.93
CA THR A 74 -4.15 10.65 -20.59
C THR A 74 -3.21 9.73 -19.82
N ILE A 75 -3.71 8.55 -19.44
CA ILE A 75 -2.91 7.48 -18.83
C ILE A 75 -2.09 6.83 -19.95
N MET A 76 -0.76 7.00 -19.94
CA MET A 76 0.13 6.33 -20.91
C MET A 76 0.22 4.82 -20.58
N ASN A 77 -0.64 4.02 -21.21
CA ASN A 77 -0.66 2.55 -21.05
C ASN A 77 0.62 1.84 -21.54
N LYS A 78 1.47 2.52 -22.33
CA LYS A 78 2.69 1.94 -22.90
C LYS A 78 3.75 1.49 -21.88
N ALA A 79 3.68 1.97 -20.63
CA ALA A 79 4.57 1.50 -19.56
C ALA A 79 4.14 0.14 -18.98
N ALA A 80 2.90 -0.29 -19.18
CA ALA A 80 2.40 -1.59 -18.72
C ALA A 80 2.63 -2.73 -19.74
N ASP A 81 2.75 -2.39 -21.03
CA ASP A 81 2.95 -3.37 -22.12
C ASP A 81 4.39 -3.91 -22.20
N GLY A 82 5.36 -3.23 -21.58
CA GLY A 82 6.76 -3.68 -21.54
C GLY A 82 6.94 -5.04 -20.86
N ASP A 83 6.19 -5.30 -19.78
CA ASP A 83 6.25 -6.56 -19.04
C ASP A 83 5.57 -7.74 -19.76
N ALA A 84 4.62 -7.46 -20.65
CA ALA A 84 3.87 -8.49 -21.38
C ALA A 84 4.70 -9.12 -22.52
N HIS A 85 5.54 -8.31 -23.20
CA HIS A 85 6.35 -8.78 -24.32
C HIS A 85 7.58 -9.61 -23.88
N ASP A 86 8.14 -9.33 -22.71
CA ASP A 86 9.30 -10.07 -22.17
C ASP A 86 8.92 -11.47 -21.66
N ASN A 87 7.71 -11.64 -21.12
CA ASN A 87 7.20 -12.94 -20.71
C ASN A 87 6.94 -13.87 -21.91
N LYS A 88 6.43 -13.34 -23.02
CA LYS A 88 6.13 -14.13 -24.24
C LYS A 88 7.40 -14.61 -24.94
N LYS A 89 8.46 -13.79 -24.98
CA LYS A 89 9.78 -14.18 -25.54
C LYS A 89 10.46 -15.28 -24.72
N ASN A 90 10.36 -15.24 -23.38
CA ASN A 90 10.97 -16.24 -22.51
C ASN A 90 10.29 -17.61 -22.58
N LEU A 91 8.97 -17.66 -22.79
CA LEU A 91 8.23 -18.91 -23.00
C LEU A 91 8.63 -19.59 -24.33
N ASN A 92 8.80 -18.80 -25.40
CA ASN A 92 9.13 -19.34 -26.71
C ASN A 92 10.57 -19.91 -26.77
N LYS A 93 11.53 -19.28 -26.08
CA LYS A 93 12.91 -19.79 -25.94
C LYS A 93 13.00 -21.09 -25.16
N LYS A 94 12.22 -21.24 -24.07
CA LYS A 94 12.18 -22.48 -23.28
C LYS A 94 11.61 -23.68 -24.05
N ASN A 95 10.71 -23.43 -24.99
CA ASN A 95 10.11 -24.48 -25.81
C ASN A 95 11.00 -24.91 -26.99
N LEU A 96 11.87 -24.02 -27.47
CA LEU A 96 12.84 -24.34 -28.53
C LEU A 96 13.98 -25.23 -28.04
N ASN A 97 14.42 -25.04 -26.79
CA ASN A 97 15.52 -25.82 -26.17
C ASN A 97 15.08 -27.19 -25.61
N LYS A 98 13.84 -27.61 -25.88
CA LYS A 98 13.24 -28.85 -25.32
C LYS A 98 12.86 -29.89 -26.39
N LYS A 99 13.26 -29.65 -27.64
CA LYS A 99 13.29 -30.63 -28.74
C LYS A 99 14.73 -30.95 -29.07
#